data_AF-A0A7X9P8V0-F1
#
_entry.id   AF-A0A7X9P8V0-F1
#
_cell.length_a   1.000
_cell.length_b   1.000
_cell.length_c   1.000
_cell.angle_alpha   90.00
_cell.angle_beta   90.00
_cell.angle_gamma   90.00
#
_symmetry.space_group_name_H-M   'P 1'
#
loop_
_entity.id
_entity.type
_entity.pdbx_description
1 polymer ?
#
loop_
_entity_poly.entity_id
_entity_poly.type
_entity_poly.pdbx_seq_one_letter_code
_entity_poly.pdbx_strand_id
1 'polypeptide(L)'
;MELFDTHVHLYEPPLAADVDGVLARAAAAGVTRTVVPAYDLDSWTAAVAAARRPGVFAALGLHPWVADRPLDLAALRAALLEPGVVAVGEVGLDAATGPELAVQREALRGQLELACELDRPAILHCRGAFEDLLALLRGYAPRLRGVVHAFARGPELLERFLALGLHVALGGAATRPSARNRSSSS
;
A
#
# COMPACT_ATOMS: atom_id res chain seq x y z
N MET A 1 15.95 -17.46 -9.04
CA MET A 1 14.97 -16.43 -9.43
C MET A 1 14.97 -15.40 -8.32
N GLU A 2 15.18 -14.13 -8.65
CA GLU A 2 15.10 -13.04 -7.67
C GLU A 2 13.65 -12.56 -7.56
N LEU A 3 13.13 -12.47 -6.35
CA LEU A 3 11.76 -12.06 -6.04
C LEU A 3 11.78 -10.78 -5.20
N PHE A 4 10.81 -9.91 -5.47
CA PHE A 4 10.53 -8.71 -4.68
C PHE A 4 9.16 -8.90 -4.01
N ASP A 5 9.12 -8.90 -2.68
CA ASP A 5 7.86 -8.85 -1.93
C ASP A 5 7.43 -7.40 -1.72
N THR A 6 6.41 -6.96 -2.44
CA THR A 6 5.99 -5.55 -2.43
C THR A 6 5.21 -5.14 -1.19
N HIS A 7 4.88 -6.07 -0.27
CA HIS A 7 4.01 -5.74 0.87
C HIS A 7 4.09 -6.74 2.04
N VAL A 8 4.83 -6.40 3.09
CA VAL A 8 4.88 -7.21 4.33
C VAL A 8 4.99 -6.35 5.58
N HIS A 9 4.17 -6.63 6.59
CA HIS A 9 4.26 -5.95 7.89
C HIS A 9 5.24 -6.69 8.82
N LEU A 10 6.55 -6.52 8.61
CA LEU A 10 7.60 -7.19 9.41
C LEU A 10 7.54 -6.87 10.91
N TYR A 11 6.98 -5.72 11.26
CA TYR A 11 6.85 -5.24 12.64
C TYR A 11 5.65 -5.82 13.38
N GLU A 12 4.84 -6.67 12.73
CA GLU A 12 3.72 -7.36 13.36
C GLU A 12 4.08 -8.79 13.81
N PRO A 13 3.50 -9.29 14.91
CA PRO A 13 3.57 -10.69 15.26
C PRO A 13 2.98 -11.60 14.16
N PRO A 14 3.56 -12.79 13.93
CA PRO A 14 4.70 -13.37 14.64
C PRO A 14 6.07 -12.91 14.08
N LEU A 15 6.11 -12.15 12.98
CA LEU A 15 7.35 -11.82 12.27
C LEU A 15 8.27 -10.92 13.09
N ALA A 16 7.69 -10.00 13.87
CA ALA A 16 8.41 -9.07 14.73
C ALA A 16 9.31 -9.75 15.77
N ALA A 17 9.06 -11.03 16.09
CA ALA A 17 9.85 -11.79 17.06
C ALA A 17 11.28 -12.10 16.57
N ASP A 18 11.49 -12.18 15.25
CA ASP A 18 12.77 -12.53 14.63
C ASP A 18 12.84 -11.98 13.19
N VAL A 19 12.87 -10.65 13.06
CA VAL A 19 12.88 -9.98 11.74
C VAL A 19 14.09 -10.43 10.91
N ASP A 20 15.26 -10.54 11.52
CA ASP A 20 16.49 -10.91 10.81
C ASP A 20 16.45 -12.36 10.31
N GLY A 21 15.96 -13.29 11.13
CA GLY A 21 15.78 -14.67 10.69
C GLY A 21 14.64 -14.82 9.67
N VAL A 22 13.56 -14.02 9.76
CA VAL A 22 12.53 -13.95 8.71
C VAL A 22 13.14 -13.54 7.38
N LEU A 23 13.93 -12.46 7.36
CA LEU A 23 14.58 -11.96 6.15
C LEU A 23 15.62 -12.94 5.60
N ALA A 24 16.38 -13.62 6.46
CA ALA A 24 17.33 -14.65 6.04
C ALA A 24 16.61 -15.83 5.35
N ARG A 25 15.48 -16.30 5.92
CA ARG A 25 14.66 -17.35 5.29
C ARG A 25 14.05 -16.89 3.97
N ALA A 26 13.59 -15.64 3.91
CA ALA A 26 13.05 -15.04 2.68
C ALA A 26 14.12 -14.99 1.58
N ALA A 27 15.33 -14.53 1.90
CA ALA A 27 16.45 -14.47 0.98
C ALA A 27 16.86 -15.87 0.47
N ALA A 28 16.89 -16.87 1.36
CA ALA A 28 17.15 -18.27 0.97
C ALA A 28 16.09 -18.84 0.00
N ALA A 29 14.85 -18.32 0.07
CA ALA A 29 13.77 -18.65 -0.86
C ALA A 29 13.76 -17.75 -2.13
N GLY A 30 14.73 -16.84 -2.28
CA GLY A 30 14.87 -15.94 -3.42
C GLY A 30 14.21 -14.56 -3.27
N VAL A 31 13.54 -14.28 -2.15
CA VAL A 31 12.97 -12.96 -1.83
C VAL A 31 14.07 -12.08 -1.23
N THR A 32 14.72 -11.27 -2.07
CA THR A 32 15.90 -10.47 -1.68
C THR A 32 15.55 -9.02 -1.38
N ARG A 33 14.34 -8.59 -1.76
CA ARG A 33 13.85 -7.22 -1.56
C ARG A 33 12.44 -7.23 -1.02
N THR A 34 12.16 -6.30 -0.12
CA THR A 34 10.81 -6.17 0.42
C THR A 34 10.42 -4.75 0.79
N VAL A 35 9.14 -4.42 0.67
CA VAL A 35 8.57 -3.15 1.16
C VAL A 35 7.70 -3.42 2.39
N VAL A 36 7.96 -2.64 3.45
CA VAL A 36 7.25 -2.66 4.72
C VAL A 36 6.37 -1.41 4.80
N PRO A 37 5.07 -1.52 4.46
CA PRO A 37 4.15 -0.42 4.61
C PRO A 37 3.75 -0.25 6.07
N ALA A 38 3.77 0.99 6.54
CA ALA A 38 3.04 1.37 7.75
C ALA A 38 1.55 1.52 7.43
N TYR A 39 0.69 1.34 8.44
CA TYR A 39 -0.75 1.56 8.29
C TYR A 39 -1.27 2.71 9.17
N ASP A 40 -0.48 3.18 10.13
CA ASP A 40 -0.82 4.30 11.01
C ASP A 40 0.42 5.06 11.46
N LEU A 41 0.23 6.17 12.17
CA LEU A 41 1.34 7.01 12.63
C LEU A 41 2.28 6.27 13.59
N ASP A 42 1.73 5.36 14.40
CA ASP A 42 2.48 4.65 15.43
C ASP A 42 3.41 3.60 14.79
N SER A 43 3.01 3.00 13.66
CA SER A 43 3.80 2.04 12.91
C SER A 43 4.89 2.65 12.01
N TRP A 44 4.91 3.98 11.78
CA TRP A 44 5.94 4.63 10.95
C TRP A 44 7.36 4.38 11.46
N THR A 45 7.57 4.54 12.77
CA THR A 45 8.88 4.36 13.39
C THR A 45 9.37 2.92 13.19
N ALA A 46 8.47 1.94 13.30
CA ALA A 46 8.81 0.53 13.12
C ALA A 46 9.13 0.21 11.65
N ALA A 47 8.36 0.75 10.70
CA ALA A 47 8.63 0.58 9.27
C ALA A 47 9.99 1.19 8.87
N VAL A 48 10.30 2.41 9.32
CA VAL A 48 11.59 3.07 9.07
C VAL A 48 12.74 2.28 9.72
N ALA A 49 12.55 1.78 10.95
CA ALA A 49 13.55 0.94 11.60
C ALA A 49 13.80 -0.37 10.84
N ALA A 50 12.75 -0.97 10.25
CA ALA A 50 12.90 -2.15 9.38
C ALA A 50 13.74 -1.83 8.13
N ALA A 51 13.48 -0.68 7.48
CA ALA A 51 14.16 -0.23 6.27
C ALA A 51 15.65 0.11 6.45
N ARG A 52 16.18 0.10 7.68
CA ARG A 52 17.64 0.18 7.92
C ARG A 52 18.38 -1.08 7.50
N ARG A 53 17.67 -2.17 7.23
CA ARG A 53 18.24 -3.45 6.80
C ARG A 53 18.44 -3.49 5.29
N PRO A 54 19.53 -4.11 4.79
CA PRO A 54 19.75 -4.26 3.36
C PRO A 54 18.57 -4.96 2.65
N GLY A 55 18.13 -4.41 1.52
CA GLY A 55 17.02 -4.96 0.75
C GLY A 55 15.62 -4.68 1.34
N VAL A 56 15.52 -4.00 2.48
CA VAL A 56 14.24 -3.62 3.08
C VAL A 56 13.97 -2.14 2.81
N PHE A 57 12.75 -1.84 2.39
CA PHE A 57 12.26 -0.50 2.14
C PHE A 57 11.00 -0.24 2.95
N ALA A 58 10.69 1.02 3.21
CA ALA A 58 9.47 1.43 3.90
C ALA A 58 8.51 2.17 2.96
N ALA A 59 7.22 2.03 3.23
CA ALA A 59 6.20 2.93 2.72
C ALA A 59 5.48 3.56 3.93
N LEU A 60 5.20 4.86 3.86
CA LEU A 60 4.57 5.59 4.96
C LEU A 60 3.28 6.27 4.49
N GLY A 61 2.26 6.22 5.33
CA GLY A 61 0.95 6.79 5.08
C GLY A 61 0.00 6.51 6.23
N LEU A 62 -1.26 6.89 6.05
CA LEU A 62 -2.37 6.63 6.96
C LEU A 62 -3.40 5.78 6.23
N HIS A 63 -3.59 4.56 6.73
CA HIS A 63 -4.50 3.57 6.16
C HIS A 63 -5.96 4.02 6.32
N PRO A 64 -6.87 3.68 5.39
CA PRO A 64 -8.28 4.02 5.48
C PRO A 64 -8.95 3.61 6.79
N TRP A 65 -8.49 2.54 7.44
CA TRP A 65 -9.04 2.08 8.73
C TRP A 65 -8.93 3.11 9.86
N VAL A 66 -7.96 4.01 9.77
CA VAL A 66 -7.65 5.02 10.81
C VAL A 66 -7.65 6.43 10.22
N ALA A 67 -8.34 6.64 9.10
CA ALA A 67 -8.36 7.91 8.37
C ALA A 67 -9.03 9.08 9.12
N ASP A 68 -9.71 8.80 10.23
CA ASP A 68 -10.25 9.79 11.17
C ASP A 68 -9.20 10.33 12.15
N ARG A 69 -8.04 9.67 12.26
CA ARG A 69 -6.91 10.21 13.02
C ARG A 69 -6.34 11.44 12.31
N PRO A 70 -5.94 12.47 13.06
CA PRO A 70 -5.31 13.65 12.48
C PRO A 70 -3.98 13.28 11.82
N LEU A 71 -3.81 13.68 10.55
CA LEU A 71 -2.56 13.53 9.81
C LEU A 71 -1.96 14.92 9.54
N ASP A 72 -0.77 15.16 10.08
CA ASP A 72 0.03 16.31 9.68
C ASP A 72 0.77 16.00 8.37
N LEU A 73 0.35 16.64 7.28
CA LEU A 73 0.97 16.46 5.96
C LEU A 73 2.41 16.96 5.91
N ALA A 74 2.80 17.94 6.74
CA ALA A 74 4.19 18.38 6.82
C ALA A 74 5.06 17.31 7.49
N ALA A 75 4.54 16.66 8.54
CA ALA A 75 5.22 15.52 9.17
C ALA A 75 5.33 14.32 8.21
N LEU A 76 4.26 13.99 7.46
CA LEU A 76 4.31 12.96 6.43
C LEU A 76 5.35 13.28 5.35
N ARG A 77 5.36 14.50 4.84
CA ARG A 77 6.36 14.96 3.86
C ARG A 77 7.78 14.77 4.36
N ALA A 78 8.07 15.16 5.60
CA ALA A 78 9.40 14.97 6.20
C ALA A 78 9.76 13.48 6.30
N ALA A 79 8.82 12.65 6.76
CA ALA A 79 9.04 11.21 6.90
C ALA A 79 9.26 10.51 5.54
N LEU A 80 8.61 10.96 4.47
CA LEU A 80 8.80 10.43 3.10
C LEU A 80 10.18 10.73 2.49
N LEU A 81 10.96 11.60 3.13
CA LEU A 81 12.33 11.94 2.72
C LEU A 81 13.38 11.14 3.51
N GLU A 82 12.99 10.36 4.52
CA GLU A 82 13.91 9.52 5.27
C GLU A 82 14.56 8.44 4.39
N PRO A 83 15.84 8.09 4.62
CA PRO A 83 16.51 7.02 3.88
C PRO A 83 15.77 5.69 4.01
N GLY A 84 15.56 5.02 2.88
CA GLY A 84 14.86 3.74 2.81
C GLY A 84 13.33 3.85 2.67
N VAL A 85 12.75 5.04 2.80
CA VAL A 85 11.33 5.29 2.48
C VAL A 85 11.18 5.52 0.98
N VAL A 86 10.37 4.67 0.33
CA VAL A 86 10.29 4.61 -1.14
C VAL A 86 8.90 4.89 -1.71
N ALA A 87 7.86 4.89 -0.88
CA ALA A 87 6.47 5.01 -1.34
C ALA A 87 5.58 5.68 -0.29
N VAL A 88 4.45 6.23 -0.76
CA VAL A 88 3.33 6.62 0.10
C VAL A 88 2.41 5.42 0.26
N GLY A 89 2.15 4.96 1.48
CA GLY A 89 1.37 3.75 1.68
C GLY A 89 1.55 3.10 3.04
N GLU A 90 0.63 2.27 3.50
CA GLU A 90 -0.60 1.86 2.79
C GLU A 90 -1.69 2.93 2.93
N VAL A 91 -2.28 3.35 1.81
CA VAL A 91 -3.33 4.39 1.75
C VAL A 91 -4.43 3.95 0.80
N GLY A 92 -5.66 4.43 0.96
CA GLY A 92 -6.73 4.04 0.02
C GLY A 92 -8.12 4.16 0.60
N LEU A 93 -9.01 3.26 0.17
CA LEU A 93 -10.40 3.22 0.61
C LEU A 93 -10.84 1.81 1.02
N ASP A 94 -11.59 1.71 2.12
CA ASP A 94 -12.16 0.48 2.64
C ASP A 94 -13.61 0.71 3.06
N ALA A 95 -14.56 0.26 2.23
CA ALA A 95 -15.99 0.37 2.52
C ALA A 95 -16.48 -0.63 3.59
N ALA A 96 -15.65 -1.57 4.03
CA ALA A 96 -16.05 -2.61 4.96
C ALA A 96 -15.50 -2.40 6.38
N THR A 97 -14.49 -1.54 6.58
CA THR A 97 -13.92 -1.25 7.91
C THR A 97 -13.30 0.15 7.93
N GLY A 98 -13.38 0.83 9.08
CA GLY A 98 -12.87 2.18 9.28
C GLY A 98 -13.98 3.22 9.37
N PRO A 99 -13.62 4.52 9.34
CA PRO A 99 -14.58 5.62 9.29
C PRO A 99 -15.32 5.67 7.95
N GLU A 100 -16.32 6.56 7.85
CA GLU A 100 -17.08 6.79 6.63
C GLU A 100 -16.19 7.08 5.41
N LEU A 101 -16.60 6.60 4.22
CA LEU A 101 -15.83 6.80 2.98
C LEU A 101 -15.52 8.28 2.69
N ALA A 102 -16.37 9.20 3.14
CA ALA A 102 -16.11 10.63 2.99
C ALA A 102 -14.85 11.07 3.75
N VAL A 103 -14.65 10.57 4.97
CA VAL A 103 -13.46 10.85 5.79
C VAL A 103 -12.23 10.21 5.15
N GLN A 104 -12.36 8.96 4.70
CA GLN A 104 -11.26 8.26 4.02
C GLN A 104 -10.81 8.97 2.74
N ARG A 105 -11.77 9.46 1.92
CA ARG A 105 -11.47 10.22 0.69
C ARG A 105 -10.72 11.51 0.99
N GLU A 106 -11.11 12.22 2.05
CA GLU A 106 -10.44 13.46 2.44
C GLU A 106 -8.99 13.19 2.89
N ALA A 107 -8.79 12.22 3.78
CA ALA A 107 -7.46 11.81 4.21
C ALA A 107 -6.58 11.30 3.05
N LEU A 108 -7.17 10.62 2.06
CA LEU A 108 -6.44 10.12 0.90
C LEU A 108 -5.94 11.24 -0.01
N ARG A 109 -6.70 12.33 -0.20
CA ARG A 109 -6.32 13.42 -1.12
C ARG A 109 -4.97 14.02 -0.78
N GLY A 110 -4.76 14.41 0.47
CA GLY A 110 -3.48 15.01 0.89
C GLY A 110 -2.28 14.08 0.69
N GLN A 111 -2.48 12.78 0.89
CA GLN A 111 -1.43 11.77 0.71
C GLN A 111 -1.10 11.55 -0.76
N LEU A 112 -2.09 11.57 -1.65
CA LEU A 112 -1.87 11.46 -3.10
C LEU A 112 -1.22 12.71 -3.70
N GLU A 113 -1.55 13.90 -3.20
CA GLU A 113 -0.88 15.12 -3.63
C GLU A 113 0.61 15.05 -3.25
N LEU A 114 0.92 14.66 -2.02
CA LEU A 114 2.32 14.45 -1.59
C LEU A 114 3.03 13.38 -2.44
N ALA A 115 2.35 12.29 -2.78
CA ALA A 115 2.92 11.27 -3.66
C ALA A 115 3.31 11.86 -5.03
N CYS A 116 2.44 12.68 -5.62
CA CYS A 116 2.72 13.37 -6.88
C CYS A 116 3.84 14.41 -6.74
N GLU A 117 3.78 15.26 -5.72
CA GLU A 117 4.75 16.35 -5.49
C GLU A 117 6.17 15.82 -5.25
N LEU A 118 6.30 14.67 -4.60
CA LEU A 118 7.58 14.05 -4.26
C LEU A 118 8.01 12.98 -5.29
N ASP A 119 7.26 12.81 -6.37
CA ASP A 119 7.46 11.75 -7.38
C ASP A 119 7.60 10.34 -6.76
N ARG A 120 6.82 10.08 -5.70
CA ARG A 120 6.79 8.79 -4.98
C ARG A 120 5.61 7.95 -5.48
N PRO A 121 5.80 6.63 -5.70
CA PRO A 121 4.70 5.74 -5.99
C PRO A 121 3.79 5.57 -4.75
N ALA A 122 2.50 5.31 -4.98
CA ALA A 122 1.55 4.98 -3.92
C ALA A 122 1.28 3.47 -3.83
N ILE A 123 1.15 2.94 -2.61
CA ILE A 123 0.63 1.59 -2.33
C ILE A 123 -0.84 1.74 -1.91
N LEU A 124 -1.73 1.35 -2.82
CA LEU A 124 -3.16 1.65 -2.78
C LEU A 124 -3.99 0.47 -2.27
N HIS A 125 -4.62 0.63 -1.11
CA HIS A 125 -5.64 -0.27 -0.59
C HIS A 125 -6.99 0.02 -1.21
N CYS A 126 -7.71 -1.05 -1.56
CA CYS A 126 -9.09 -0.91 -1.98
C CYS A 126 -9.93 -2.12 -1.62
N ARG A 127 -10.93 -1.92 -0.76
CA ARG A 127 -11.93 -2.94 -0.44
C ARG A 127 -13.33 -2.36 -0.54
N GLY A 128 -14.12 -2.88 -1.48
CA GLY A 128 -15.53 -2.49 -1.67
C GLY A 128 -15.77 -1.07 -2.21
N ALA A 129 -14.73 -0.26 -2.46
CA ALA A 129 -14.84 1.15 -2.87
C ALA A 129 -14.08 1.46 -4.17
N PHE A 130 -14.08 0.54 -5.13
CA PHE A 130 -13.22 0.64 -6.33
C PHE A 130 -13.63 1.78 -7.28
N GLU A 131 -14.93 2.03 -7.43
CA GLU A 131 -15.42 3.14 -8.26
C GLU A 131 -15.06 4.49 -7.65
N ASP A 132 -15.24 4.64 -6.33
CA ASP A 132 -14.81 5.82 -5.59
C ASP A 132 -13.31 6.06 -5.74
N LEU A 133 -12.51 5.01 -5.58
CA LEU A 133 -11.06 5.10 -5.71
C LEU A 133 -10.68 5.51 -7.14
N LEU A 134 -11.23 4.86 -8.17
CA LEU A 134 -10.95 5.21 -9.56
C LEU A 134 -11.34 6.66 -9.89
N ALA A 135 -12.51 7.12 -9.42
CA ALA A 135 -12.97 8.49 -9.62
C ALA A 135 -11.99 9.50 -9.01
N LEU A 136 -11.46 9.19 -7.82
CA LEU A 136 -10.49 10.03 -7.13
C LEU A 136 -9.12 10.04 -7.84
N LEU A 137 -8.62 8.86 -8.23
CA LEU A 137 -7.30 8.72 -8.87
C LEU A 137 -7.21 9.38 -10.25
N ARG A 138 -8.33 9.54 -10.98
CA ARG A 138 -8.37 10.27 -12.26
C ARG A 138 -7.82 11.70 -12.16
N GLY A 139 -7.98 12.36 -11.02
CA GLY A 139 -7.46 13.73 -10.81
C GLY A 139 -5.93 13.80 -10.70
N TYR A 140 -5.27 12.66 -10.47
CA TYR A 140 -3.83 12.57 -10.29
C TYR A 140 -3.13 11.89 -11.47
N ALA A 141 -3.85 11.21 -12.37
CA ALA A 141 -3.29 10.64 -13.57
C ALA A 141 -2.84 11.73 -14.57
N PRO A 142 -1.74 11.52 -15.32
CA PRO A 142 -0.80 10.40 -15.25
C PRO A 142 0.35 10.62 -14.25
N ARG A 143 0.27 11.66 -13.40
CA ARG A 143 1.35 12.04 -12.46
C ARG A 143 1.56 10.98 -11.38
N LEU A 144 0.47 10.41 -10.86
CA LEU A 144 0.54 9.39 -9.83
C LEU A 144 1.00 8.05 -10.42
N ARG A 145 2.08 7.52 -9.86
CA ARG A 145 2.51 6.13 -10.05
C ARG A 145 2.09 5.31 -8.83
N GLY A 146 1.93 4.01 -8.97
CA GLY A 146 1.62 3.18 -7.81
C GLY A 146 1.15 1.78 -8.15
N VAL A 147 0.78 1.07 -7.10
CA VAL A 147 0.23 -0.29 -7.17
C VAL A 147 -1.04 -0.38 -6.35
N VAL A 148 -2.08 -0.98 -6.92
CA VAL A 148 -3.25 -1.44 -6.14
C VAL A 148 -2.90 -2.82 -5.58
N HIS A 149 -2.68 -2.91 -4.28
CA HIS A 149 -2.27 -4.18 -3.66
C HIS A 149 -3.47 -5.10 -3.41
N ALA A 150 -3.18 -6.39 -3.25
CA ALA A 150 -4.17 -7.45 -2.99
C ALA A 150 -5.35 -7.48 -3.98
N PHE A 151 -5.12 -7.14 -5.25
CA PHE A 151 -6.16 -7.10 -6.27
C PHE A 151 -6.70 -8.50 -6.57
N ALA A 152 -8.01 -8.68 -6.43
CA ALA A 152 -8.71 -9.96 -6.67
C ALA A 152 -10.05 -9.74 -7.40
N ARG A 153 -10.08 -8.82 -8.37
CA ARG A 153 -11.27 -8.45 -9.15
C ARG A 153 -11.10 -8.79 -10.63
N GLY A 154 -12.18 -8.63 -11.40
CA GLY A 154 -12.25 -8.99 -12.82
C GLY A 154 -11.42 -8.10 -13.76
N PRO A 155 -11.24 -8.52 -15.02
CA PRO A 155 -10.36 -7.88 -16.01
C PRO A 155 -10.76 -6.44 -16.34
N GLU A 156 -12.06 -6.12 -16.36
CA GLU A 156 -12.55 -4.76 -16.66
C GLU A 156 -12.01 -3.72 -15.68
N LEU A 157 -11.97 -4.07 -14.39
CA LEU A 157 -11.47 -3.17 -13.36
C LEU A 157 -9.94 -3.05 -13.40
N LEU A 158 -9.26 -4.15 -13.74
CA LEU A 158 -7.82 -4.17 -13.96
C LEU A 158 -7.43 -3.17 -15.06
N GLU A 159 -8.05 -3.28 -16.23
CA GLU A 159 -7.78 -2.42 -17.38
C GLU A 159 -7.95 -0.94 -17.04
N ARG A 160 -8.94 -0.61 -16.21
CA ARG A 160 -9.20 0.77 -15.79
C ARG A 160 -8.10 1.32 -14.87
N PHE A 161 -7.52 0.52 -13.99
CA PHE A 161 -6.36 0.95 -13.19
C PHE A 161 -5.10 1.07 -14.06
N LEU A 162 -4.88 0.14 -14.99
CA LEU A 162 -3.76 0.20 -15.94
C LEU A 162 -3.84 1.45 -16.82
N ALA A 163 -5.04 1.83 -17.26
CA ALA A 163 -5.28 3.03 -18.05
C ALA A 163 -4.94 4.34 -17.30
N LEU A 164 -4.87 4.31 -15.96
CA LEU A 164 -4.40 5.43 -15.14
C LEU A 164 -2.87 5.44 -14.94
N GLY A 165 -2.14 4.48 -15.51
CA GLY A 165 -0.69 4.34 -15.34
C GLY A 165 -0.28 3.60 -14.06
N LEU A 166 -1.21 2.89 -13.42
CA LEU A 166 -0.97 2.14 -12.18
C LEU A 166 -0.71 0.67 -12.46
N HIS A 167 -0.02 0.00 -11.54
CA HIS A 167 0.12 -1.44 -11.51
C HIS A 167 -0.91 -2.08 -10.59
N VAL A 168 -1.09 -3.40 -10.70
CA VAL A 168 -1.84 -4.19 -9.72
C VAL A 168 -0.93 -5.29 -9.16
N ALA A 169 -1.06 -5.57 -7.87
CA ALA A 169 -0.40 -6.71 -7.25
C ALA A 169 -1.45 -7.76 -6.86
N LEU A 170 -1.24 -8.98 -7.34
CA LEU A 170 -2.07 -10.14 -6.98
C LEU A 170 -1.60 -10.66 -5.63
N GLY A 171 -2.43 -10.52 -4.59
CA GLY A 171 -2.12 -11.07 -3.26
C GLY A 171 -2.34 -12.59 -3.19
N GLY A 172 -1.85 -13.24 -2.12
CA GLY A 172 -2.10 -14.67 -1.87
C GLY A 172 -3.59 -15.04 -1.76
N ALA A 173 -4.49 -14.07 -1.61
CA ALA A 173 -5.92 -14.29 -1.75
C ALA A 173 -6.34 -14.80 -3.14
N ALA A 174 -5.59 -14.42 -4.19
CA ALA A 174 -5.84 -14.83 -5.57
C ALA A 174 -5.54 -16.33 -5.80
N THR A 175 -4.69 -16.94 -4.97
CA THR A 175 -4.38 -18.37 -5.05
C THR A 175 -5.34 -19.24 -4.22
N ARG A 176 -6.28 -18.63 -3.47
CA ARG A 176 -7.32 -19.38 -2.74
C ARG A 176 -8.36 -19.95 -3.72
N PRO A 177 -8.79 -21.23 -3.58
CA PRO A 177 -9.77 -21.85 -4.47
C PRO A 177 -11.07 -21.06 -4.65
N SER A 178 -11.49 -20.29 -3.63
CA SER A 178 -12.66 -19.41 -3.65
C SER A 178 -12.55 -18.20 -4.59
N ALA A 179 -11.35 -17.89 -5.10
CA ALA A 179 -11.14 -16.77 -6.04
C ALA A 179 -11.76 -17.03 -7.42
N ARG A 180 -12.02 -18.30 -7.78
CA ARG A 180 -12.61 -18.69 -9.07
C ARG A 180 -14.08 -18.25 -9.26
N ASN A 181 -14.75 -17.75 -8.22
CA ASN A 181 -16.19 -17.47 -8.26
C ASN A 181 -16.57 -16.00 -8.03
N ARG A 182 -15.64 -15.05 -8.19
CA ARG A 182 -15.95 -13.61 -8.15
C ARG A 182 -16.11 -13.04 -9.57
N SER A 183 -16.91 -13.71 -10.39
CA SER A 183 -17.50 -13.10 -11.59
C SER A 183 -18.58 -12.11 -11.15
N SER A 184 -18.42 -10.85 -11.53
CA SER A 184 -19.49 -9.87 -11.81
C SER A 184 -20.84 -10.10 -11.11
N SER A 185 -21.05 -9.41 -10.00
CA SER A 185 -22.37 -9.08 -9.42
C SER A 185 -22.12 -7.80 -8.61
N SER A 186 -22.65 -6.62 -8.89
CA SER A 186 -23.65 -6.14 -9.84
C SER A 186 -23.30 -4.70 -10.20
#